data_AF-A0A3B8VDJ6-F1
#
_entry.id   AF-A0A3B8VDJ6-F1
#
_cell.length_a   1.000
_cell.length_b   1.000
_cell.length_c   1.000
_cell.angle_alpha   90.00
_cell.angle_beta   90.00
_cell.angle_gamma   90.00
#
_symmetry.space_group_name_H-M   'P 1'
#
loop_
_entity.id
_entity.type
_entity.pdbx_description
1 polymer ?
#
loop_
_entity_poly.entity_id
_entity_poly.type
_entity_poly.pdbx_seq_one_letter_code
_entity_poly.pdbx_strand_id
1 'polypeptide(L)'
;MGTIKLVSAIVVGLFLTTTVAMGQSDAFSGSFTLKSQVYDAQGAVKNTKSIPMSVSPTRIKISGINEVDPTSVTKNMGAKDVLIRLDKEDFVFQISDTEAVVLRKQDLQMMINMAGGSGPVKNSSTSPTTPPDIQQTSETKMVNGYRATKVIITEADSKTVHHAWFTKQININLGMLTESWMSMIPVADLMPMTNLVDDLGTPVNMVTYRDGSIYSTMDLIDIKNSVDGSSLDLPASVKLVTLQEMMLNRMKNY
;
A
#
# COMPACT_ATOMS: atom_id res chain seq x y z
N MET A 1 51.58 47.41 -43.85
CA MET A 1 51.30 46.83 -42.52
C MET A 1 49.79 46.87 -42.35
N GLY A 2 49.09 45.76 -42.60
CA GLY A 2 48.78 44.76 -41.57
C GLY A 2 47.34 45.02 -41.08
N THR A 3 46.33 44.41 -41.71
CA THR A 3 45.64 43.16 -41.30
C THR A 3 44.47 43.36 -40.33
N ILE A 4 43.27 42.87 -40.74
CA ILE A 4 42.36 41.98 -39.96
C ILE A 4 41.62 42.65 -38.77
N LYS A 5 40.29 42.57 -38.54
CA LYS A 5 39.21 41.65 -38.92
C LYS A 5 37.85 42.30 -38.58
N LEU A 6 36.82 42.03 -39.38
CA LEU A 6 35.43 41.94 -38.90
C LEU A 6 35.36 40.83 -37.85
N VAL A 7 34.78 41.09 -36.68
CA VAL A 7 34.28 40.02 -35.80
C VAL A 7 32.88 40.38 -35.30
N SER A 8 31.94 39.56 -35.77
CA SER A 8 30.57 39.40 -35.33
C SER A 8 30.49 39.05 -33.84
N ALA A 9 29.45 39.53 -33.15
CA ALA A 9 29.00 38.92 -31.90
C ALA A 9 27.48 38.92 -31.86
N ILE A 10 26.89 37.89 -32.45
CA ILE A 10 25.50 37.50 -32.18
C ILE A 10 25.53 36.77 -30.85
N VAL A 11 24.97 37.38 -29.81
CA VAL A 11 24.70 36.72 -28.52
C VAL A 11 23.47 35.84 -28.71
N VAL A 12 23.68 34.58 -29.11
CA VAL A 12 22.64 33.55 -29.01
C VAL A 12 22.59 33.11 -27.56
N GLY A 13 21.61 33.63 -26.81
CA GLY A 13 21.26 33.14 -25.49
C GLY A 13 20.69 31.73 -25.60
N LEU A 14 21.55 30.72 -25.45
CA LEU A 14 21.16 29.32 -25.37
C LEU A 14 20.53 29.07 -23.99
N PHE A 15 19.21 29.28 -23.86
CA PHE A 15 18.46 28.75 -22.73
C PHE A 15 18.42 27.21 -22.86
N LEU A 16 19.31 26.51 -22.16
CA LEU A 16 19.14 25.10 -21.87
C LEU A 16 17.93 24.95 -20.94
N THR A 17 16.74 24.79 -21.52
CA THR A 17 15.63 24.19 -20.80
C THR A 17 15.97 22.72 -20.60
N THR A 18 16.50 22.37 -19.42
CA THR A 18 16.48 20.99 -18.94
C THR A 18 15.03 20.61 -18.71
N THR A 19 14.36 20.16 -19.76
CA THR A 19 13.14 19.38 -19.62
C THR A 19 13.53 18.11 -18.87
N VAL A 20 13.38 18.13 -17.56
CA VAL A 20 13.33 16.91 -16.77
C VAL A 20 12.10 16.20 -17.31
N ALA A 21 12.31 15.24 -18.21
CA ALA A 21 11.26 14.37 -18.66
C ALA A 21 10.66 13.75 -17.38
N MET A 22 9.45 14.17 -17.02
CA MET A 22 8.63 13.41 -16.10
C MET A 22 8.37 12.10 -16.83
N GLY A 23 9.22 11.11 -16.58
CA GLY A 23 9.04 9.78 -17.11
C GLY A 23 7.63 9.34 -16.78
N GLN A 24 6.91 8.84 -17.80
CA GLN A 24 5.74 8.02 -17.56
C GLN A 24 6.17 6.97 -16.53
N SER A 25 5.50 6.92 -15.38
CA SER A 25 5.87 5.97 -14.33
C SER A 25 5.48 4.58 -14.80
N ASP A 26 6.43 3.87 -15.39
CA ASP A 26 6.34 2.43 -15.59
C ASP A 26 5.86 1.78 -14.29
N ALA A 27 5.00 0.76 -14.42
CA ALA A 27 4.47 0.05 -13.27
C ALA A 27 5.63 -0.50 -12.42
N PHE A 28 5.60 -0.21 -11.12
CA PHE A 28 6.67 -0.56 -10.20
C PHE A 28 6.77 -2.08 -10.00
N SER A 29 7.99 -2.59 -10.03
CA SER A 29 8.32 -3.97 -9.68
C SER A 29 9.49 -3.96 -8.70
N GLY A 30 9.27 -4.48 -7.51
CA GLY A 30 10.23 -4.33 -6.42
C GLY A 30 9.72 -4.86 -5.08
N SER A 31 10.47 -4.56 -4.04
CA SER A 31 10.11 -4.92 -2.67
C SER A 31 10.35 -3.75 -1.73
N PHE A 32 9.57 -3.65 -0.66
CA PHE A 32 9.76 -2.67 0.41
C PHE A 32 9.16 -3.21 1.71
N THR A 33 9.53 -2.59 2.82
CA THR A 33 8.92 -2.87 4.11
C THR A 33 8.06 -1.68 4.50
N LEU A 34 6.79 -1.94 4.77
CA LEU A 34 5.89 -0.97 5.38
C LEU A 34 6.11 -0.98 6.90
N LYS A 35 6.75 0.05 7.43
CA LYS A 35 6.94 0.22 8.87
C LYS A 35 5.91 1.20 9.41
N SER A 36 5.16 0.81 10.42
CA SER A 36 4.26 1.69 11.16
C SER A 36 4.62 1.72 12.63
N GLN A 37 4.51 2.90 13.25
CA GLN A 37 4.69 3.07 14.69
C GLN A 37 3.47 3.79 15.25
N VAL A 38 2.98 3.32 16.39
CA VAL A 38 1.92 3.97 17.17
C VAL A 38 2.53 4.50 18.45
N TYR A 39 2.20 5.75 18.77
CA TYR A 39 2.72 6.46 19.93
C TYR A 39 1.66 6.53 21.03
N ASP A 40 2.10 6.55 22.27
CA ASP A 40 1.23 6.89 23.41
C ASP A 40 1.10 8.41 23.59
N ALA A 41 0.33 8.83 24.59
CA ALA A 41 0.10 10.25 24.88
C ALA A 41 1.37 10.99 25.34
N GLN A 42 2.42 10.27 25.73
CA GLN A 42 3.71 10.82 26.15
C GLN A 42 4.72 10.87 24.98
N GLY A 43 4.32 10.41 23.80
CA GLY A 43 5.17 10.36 22.60
C GLY A 43 6.13 9.17 22.57
N ALA A 44 5.98 8.19 23.46
CA ALA A 44 6.76 6.96 23.40
C ALA A 44 6.13 5.96 22.43
N VAL A 45 6.97 5.16 21.75
CA VAL A 45 6.51 4.14 20.82
C VAL A 45 5.85 3.01 21.60
N LYS A 46 4.54 2.88 21.44
CA LYS A 46 3.73 1.81 22.05
C LYS A 46 3.76 0.52 21.24
N ASN A 47 3.76 0.65 19.91
CA ASN A 47 3.75 -0.48 19.00
C ASN A 47 4.54 -0.15 17.73
N THR A 48 5.23 -1.14 17.17
CA THR A 48 5.85 -1.07 15.85
C THR A 48 5.44 -2.31 15.05
N LYS A 49 4.93 -2.09 13.85
CA LYS A 49 4.60 -3.14 12.88
C LYS A 49 5.49 -2.96 11.65
N SER A 50 6.06 -4.05 11.15
CA SER A 50 6.85 -4.05 9.92
C SER A 50 6.31 -5.14 9.01
N ILE A 51 5.87 -4.75 7.82
CA ILE A 51 5.23 -5.66 6.88
C ILE A 51 6.05 -5.66 5.58
N PRO A 52 6.81 -6.73 5.31
CA PRO A 52 7.47 -6.90 4.03
C PRO A 52 6.45 -7.08 2.91
N MET A 53 6.64 -6.32 1.83
CA MET A 53 5.83 -6.37 0.64
C MET A 53 6.73 -6.55 -0.59
N SER A 54 6.29 -7.43 -1.48
CA SER A 54 6.86 -7.61 -2.81
C SER A 54 5.77 -7.31 -3.83
N VAL A 55 6.10 -6.56 -4.86
CA VAL A 55 5.13 -6.01 -5.82
C VAL A 55 5.65 -6.20 -7.24
N SER A 56 4.76 -6.60 -8.14
CA SER A 56 4.91 -6.46 -9.58
C SER A 56 3.64 -5.82 -10.16
N PRO A 57 3.62 -5.48 -11.46
CA PRO A 57 2.44 -4.89 -12.09
C PRO A 57 1.17 -5.76 -11.97
N THR A 58 1.32 -7.07 -11.78
CA THR A 58 0.20 -8.02 -11.72
C THR A 58 0.01 -8.67 -10.36
N ARG A 59 0.93 -8.51 -9.41
CA ARG A 59 0.89 -9.25 -8.14
C ARG A 59 1.43 -8.45 -6.98
N ILE A 60 0.85 -8.68 -5.80
CA ILE A 60 1.32 -8.12 -4.53
C ILE A 60 1.41 -9.27 -3.53
N LYS A 61 2.61 -9.54 -3.02
CA LYS A 61 2.82 -10.46 -1.91
C LYS A 61 3.05 -9.68 -0.63
N ILE A 62 2.31 -10.02 0.40
CA ILE A 62 2.43 -9.50 1.77
C ILE A 62 2.87 -10.67 2.63
N SER A 63 4.04 -10.55 3.25
CA SER A 63 4.63 -11.65 4.03
C SER A 63 4.54 -11.39 5.53
N GLY A 64 4.47 -12.47 6.32
CA GLY A 64 4.49 -12.38 7.79
C GLY A 64 3.22 -11.78 8.41
N ILE A 65 2.08 -11.93 7.75
CA ILE A 65 0.80 -11.32 8.18
C ILE A 65 0.24 -11.89 9.49
N ASN A 66 0.60 -13.12 9.86
CA ASN A 66 0.19 -13.77 11.12
C ASN A 66 0.73 -13.07 12.38
N GLU A 67 1.82 -12.32 12.26
CA GLU A 67 2.47 -11.62 13.37
C GLU A 67 1.89 -10.21 13.60
N VAL A 68 1.07 -9.70 12.67
CA VAL A 68 0.73 -8.28 12.56
C VAL A 68 -0.59 -7.90 13.25
N ASP A 69 -1.60 -8.79 13.24
CA ASP A 69 -2.89 -8.52 13.87
C ASP A 69 -3.55 -9.79 14.46
N PRO A 70 -3.72 -9.87 15.79
CA PRO A 70 -4.35 -10.99 16.46
C PRO A 70 -5.85 -11.16 16.22
N THR A 71 -6.54 -10.16 15.65
CA THR A 71 -8.00 -10.15 15.42
C THR A 71 -8.40 -10.34 13.96
N SER A 72 -7.41 -10.34 13.07
CA SER A 72 -7.63 -10.46 11.63
C SER A 72 -8.16 -11.84 11.21
N VAL A 73 -8.99 -11.85 10.17
CA VAL A 73 -9.44 -13.06 9.46
C VAL A 73 -8.24 -13.92 9.02
N THR A 74 -7.15 -13.27 8.61
CA THR A 74 -5.90 -13.91 8.24
C THR A 74 -5.29 -14.78 9.34
N LYS A 75 -5.37 -14.36 10.61
CA LYS A 75 -4.88 -15.19 11.73
C LYS A 75 -5.79 -16.38 12.01
N ASN A 76 -7.11 -16.23 11.91
CA ASN A 76 -8.06 -17.35 12.06
C ASN A 76 -7.89 -18.41 10.96
N MET A 77 -7.43 -17.99 9.79
CA MET A 77 -7.01 -18.89 8.71
C MET A 77 -5.64 -19.53 8.97
N GLY A 78 -4.81 -18.96 9.84
CA GLY A 78 -3.41 -19.35 10.04
C GLY A 78 -2.50 -18.91 8.90
N ALA A 79 -2.90 -17.89 8.14
CA ALA A 79 -2.19 -17.45 6.96
C ALA A 79 -0.86 -16.76 7.34
N LYS A 80 0.26 -17.25 6.80
CA LYS A 80 1.60 -16.67 6.95
C LYS A 80 1.82 -15.54 5.94
N ASP A 81 1.40 -15.77 4.71
CA ASP A 81 1.55 -14.85 3.58
C ASP A 81 0.20 -14.66 2.86
N VAL A 82 0.01 -13.49 2.26
CA VAL A 82 -1.08 -13.22 1.31
C VAL A 82 -0.48 -12.86 -0.03
N LEU A 83 -0.89 -13.57 -1.08
CA LEU A 83 -0.61 -13.21 -2.46
C LEU A 83 -1.88 -12.68 -3.11
N ILE A 84 -1.84 -11.45 -3.57
CA ILE A 84 -2.88 -10.80 -4.35
C ILE A 84 -2.49 -10.94 -5.82
N ARG A 85 -3.33 -11.59 -6.60
CA ARG A 85 -3.11 -11.82 -8.04
C ARG A 85 -4.07 -10.93 -8.81
N LEU A 86 -3.61 -9.74 -9.20
CA LEU A 86 -4.38 -8.76 -9.95
C LEU A 86 -4.75 -9.29 -11.34
N ASP A 87 -3.90 -10.15 -11.91
CA ASP A 87 -4.15 -10.84 -13.19
C ASP A 87 -5.27 -11.89 -13.13
N LYS A 88 -5.56 -12.42 -11.94
CA LYS A 88 -6.58 -13.46 -11.72
C LYS A 88 -7.76 -12.98 -10.88
N GLU A 89 -7.70 -11.75 -10.39
CA GLU A 89 -8.66 -11.13 -9.49
C GLU A 89 -8.97 -12.00 -8.25
N ASP A 90 -7.93 -12.57 -7.65
CA ASP A 90 -8.06 -13.43 -6.48
C ASP A 90 -6.95 -13.23 -5.43
N PHE A 91 -7.21 -13.78 -4.25
CA PHE A 91 -6.31 -13.80 -3.10
C PHE A 91 -5.89 -15.21 -2.83
N VAL A 92 -4.63 -15.40 -2.49
CA VAL A 92 -4.11 -16.68 -2.04
C VAL A 92 -3.49 -16.51 -0.65
N PHE A 93 -4.13 -17.13 0.33
CA PHE A 93 -3.70 -17.13 1.72
C PHE A 93 -2.90 -18.41 1.97
N GLN A 94 -1.59 -18.26 2.15
CA GLN A 94 -0.74 -19.41 2.44
C GLN A 94 -0.89 -19.79 3.92
N ILE A 95 -1.65 -20.85 4.20
CA ILE A 95 -1.96 -21.30 5.56
C ILE A 95 -0.94 -22.32 6.10
N SER A 96 -0.19 -22.98 5.23
CA SER A 96 0.91 -23.87 5.59
C SER A 96 1.99 -23.88 4.50
N ASP A 97 3.03 -24.71 4.67
CA ASP A 97 4.09 -24.85 3.67
C ASP A 97 3.65 -25.68 2.45
N THR A 98 2.51 -26.36 2.54
CA THR A 98 1.96 -27.28 1.53
C THR A 98 0.55 -26.94 1.08
N GLU A 99 -0.12 -25.98 1.71
CA GLU A 99 -1.51 -25.65 1.42
C GLU A 99 -1.74 -24.14 1.42
N ALA A 100 -2.49 -23.66 0.44
CA ALA A 100 -2.94 -22.28 0.37
C ALA A 100 -4.39 -22.20 -0.06
N VAL A 101 -5.12 -21.27 0.55
CA VAL A 101 -6.54 -21.05 0.28
C VAL A 101 -6.67 -19.96 -0.77
N VAL A 102 -7.32 -20.28 -1.89
CA VAL A 102 -7.67 -19.30 -2.91
C VAL A 102 -9.06 -18.76 -2.64
N LEU A 103 -9.16 -17.43 -2.50
CA LEU A 103 -10.43 -16.72 -2.38
C LEU A 103 -10.59 -15.79 -3.58
N ARG A 104 -11.63 -16.01 -4.38
CA ARG A 104 -12.03 -15.03 -5.39
C ARG A 104 -12.83 -13.92 -4.72
N LYS A 105 -13.00 -12.81 -5.43
CA LYS A 105 -13.85 -11.69 -4.97
C LYS A 105 -15.25 -12.13 -4.52
N GLN A 106 -15.90 -13.03 -5.26
CA GLN A 106 -17.22 -13.59 -4.91
C GLN A 106 -17.20 -14.38 -3.58
N ASP A 107 -16.11 -15.10 -3.30
CA ASP A 107 -15.99 -15.93 -2.10
C ASP A 107 -15.78 -15.06 -0.86
N LEU A 108 -15.01 -13.97 -1.01
CA LEU A 108 -14.86 -12.95 0.04
C LEU A 108 -16.19 -12.32 0.42
N GLN A 109 -17.02 -12.00 -0.57
CA GLN A 109 -18.32 -11.38 -0.34
C GLN A 109 -19.27 -12.33 0.41
N MET A 110 -19.22 -13.63 0.07
CA MET A 110 -19.92 -14.67 0.82
C MET A 110 -19.42 -14.76 2.28
N MET A 111 -18.10 -14.66 2.49
CA MET A 111 -17.50 -14.71 3.81
C MET A 111 -17.91 -13.52 4.70
N ILE A 112 -17.99 -12.31 4.12
CA ILE A 112 -18.49 -11.12 4.80
C ILE A 112 -19.95 -11.31 5.24
N ASN A 113 -20.79 -11.85 4.34
CA ASN A 113 -22.19 -12.12 4.65
C ASN A 113 -22.33 -13.19 5.76
N MET A 114 -21.47 -14.20 5.77
CA MET A 114 -21.46 -15.28 6.78
C MET A 114 -20.91 -14.87 8.14
N ALA A 115 -19.97 -13.91 8.21
CA ALA A 115 -19.40 -13.40 9.46
C ALA A 115 -20.38 -12.53 10.28
N GLY A 116 -21.67 -12.54 9.95
CA GLY A 116 -22.71 -11.76 10.64
C GLY A 116 -23.02 -10.40 10.00
N GLY A 117 -22.59 -10.16 8.76
CA GLY A 117 -22.93 -8.97 7.98
C GLY A 117 -24.38 -8.97 7.47
N SER A 118 -25.38 -9.00 8.37
CA SER A 118 -26.79 -8.77 8.02
C SER A 118 -27.18 -7.28 7.98
N GLY A 119 -26.18 -6.40 7.94
CA GLY A 119 -26.34 -5.02 7.49
C GLY A 119 -25.45 -4.83 6.26
N PRO A 120 -25.65 -3.76 5.46
CA PRO A 120 -24.62 -3.36 4.51
C PRO A 120 -23.30 -3.40 5.27
N VAL A 121 -22.26 -3.93 4.63
CA VAL A 121 -20.89 -3.85 5.13
C VAL A 121 -20.68 -2.38 5.44
N LYS A 122 -20.90 -2.02 6.71
CA LYS A 122 -20.29 -0.84 7.27
C LYS A 122 -18.85 -1.25 7.13
N ASN A 123 -18.19 -0.68 6.12
CA ASN A 123 -16.86 -0.19 6.33
C ASN A 123 -16.81 0.17 7.84
N SER A 124 -15.95 -0.49 8.59
CA SER A 124 -15.58 0.05 9.88
C SER A 124 -14.59 1.19 9.70
N SER A 125 -14.50 1.81 8.51
CA SER A 125 -14.66 3.25 8.48
C SER A 125 -16.16 3.52 8.63
N THR A 126 -16.60 3.98 9.79
CA THR A 126 -17.67 4.99 9.76
C THR A 126 -17.28 5.94 8.65
N SER A 127 -17.78 5.73 7.42
CA SER A 127 -17.63 6.68 6.35
C SER A 127 -18.28 7.87 6.99
N PRO A 128 -17.50 8.88 7.39
CA PRO A 128 -18.12 9.97 8.05
C PRO A 128 -19.11 10.50 7.03
N THR A 129 -20.27 10.92 7.51
CA THR A 129 -21.34 11.44 6.63
C THR A 129 -20.82 12.63 5.79
N THR A 130 -19.64 13.14 6.15
CA THR A 130 -18.77 14.05 5.42
C THR A 130 -17.50 13.31 4.98
N PRO A 131 -17.13 13.31 3.69
CA PRO A 131 -15.82 12.82 3.26
C PRO A 131 -14.68 13.61 3.92
N PRO A 132 -13.48 13.03 4.10
CA PRO A 132 -12.35 13.77 4.61
C PRO A 132 -11.99 14.94 3.69
N ASP A 133 -11.54 16.05 4.27
CA ASP A 133 -11.02 17.18 3.52
C ASP A 133 -9.59 16.87 3.06
N ILE A 134 -9.34 17.00 1.76
CA ILE A 134 -8.08 16.64 1.13
C ILE A 134 -7.46 17.88 0.51
N GLN A 135 -6.35 18.33 1.09
CA GLN A 135 -5.59 19.46 0.61
C GLN A 135 -4.26 18.98 0.02
N GLN A 136 -4.15 18.97 -1.30
CA GLN A 136 -2.86 18.85 -1.95
C GLN A 136 -2.07 20.15 -1.78
N THR A 137 -0.84 20.04 -1.31
CA THR A 137 0.05 21.19 -1.14
C THR A 137 1.05 21.29 -2.29
N SER A 138 1.70 22.44 -2.42
CA SER A 138 2.87 22.60 -3.29
C SER A 138 4.19 22.17 -2.62
N GLU A 139 4.13 21.64 -1.39
CA GLU A 139 5.32 21.24 -0.64
C GLU A 139 5.87 19.93 -1.21
N THR A 140 7.13 19.94 -1.62
CA THR A 140 7.84 18.76 -2.14
C THR A 140 9.10 18.49 -1.33
N LYS A 141 9.41 17.23 -1.04
CA LYS A 141 10.67 16.84 -0.38
C LYS A 141 11.19 15.51 -0.91
N MET A 142 12.45 15.21 -0.60
CA MET A 142 13.01 13.87 -0.80
C MET A 142 12.68 12.99 0.40
N VAL A 143 12.05 11.85 0.17
CA VAL A 143 11.76 10.82 1.19
C VAL A 143 12.33 9.51 0.69
N ASN A 144 13.29 8.94 1.42
CA ASN A 144 13.89 7.65 1.11
C ASN A 144 14.40 7.53 -0.35
N GLY A 145 14.93 8.62 -0.91
CA GLY A 145 15.44 8.68 -2.28
C GLY A 145 14.39 9.03 -3.35
N TYR A 146 13.12 9.21 -2.99
CA TYR A 146 12.03 9.56 -3.90
C TYR A 146 11.55 10.98 -3.68
N ARG A 147 11.28 11.69 -4.77
CA ARG A 147 10.61 12.99 -4.72
C ARG A 147 9.15 12.74 -4.39
N ALA A 148 8.69 13.33 -3.29
CA ALA A 148 7.33 13.21 -2.82
C ALA A 148 6.67 14.58 -2.65
N THR A 149 5.36 14.61 -2.88
CA THR A 149 4.50 15.79 -2.68
C THR A 149 3.64 15.56 -1.46
N LYS A 150 3.49 16.60 -0.63
CA LYS A 150 2.68 16.50 0.59
C LYS A 150 1.20 16.73 0.30
N VAL A 151 0.41 15.92 0.97
CA VAL A 151 -1.05 16.00 1.02
C VAL A 151 -1.44 16.02 2.49
N ILE A 152 -2.34 16.93 2.85
CA ILE A 152 -2.91 17.02 4.17
C ILE A 152 -4.34 16.50 4.08
N ILE A 153 -4.68 15.51 4.90
CA ILE A 153 -6.01 14.91 4.93
C ILE A 153 -6.58 15.11 6.32
N THR A 154 -7.68 15.82 6.40
CA THR A 154 -8.38 16.08 7.66
C THR A 154 -9.62 15.21 7.70
N GLU A 155 -9.65 14.28 8.66
CA GLU A 155 -10.83 13.44 8.91
C GLU A 155 -12.02 14.33 9.28
N ALA A 156 -13.24 13.81 9.08
CA ALA A 156 -14.45 14.60 9.34
C ALA A 156 -14.63 15.00 10.81
N ASP A 157 -13.96 14.30 11.75
CA ASP A 157 -13.93 14.69 13.16
C ASP A 157 -13.10 15.96 13.42
N SER A 158 -12.34 16.43 12.42
CA SER A 158 -11.39 17.55 12.49
C SER A 158 -10.32 17.42 13.58
N LYS A 159 -10.23 16.25 14.22
CA LYS A 159 -9.27 15.93 15.28
C LYS A 159 -8.13 15.09 14.76
N THR A 160 -8.39 14.27 13.76
CA THR A 160 -7.41 13.43 13.11
C THR A 160 -6.96 14.07 11.80
N VAL A 161 -5.66 14.33 11.69
CA VAL A 161 -5.04 14.95 10.51
C VAL A 161 -3.87 14.10 10.05
N HIS A 162 -3.86 13.72 8.78
CA HIS A 162 -2.78 12.96 8.16
C HIS A 162 -1.93 13.89 7.31
N HIS A 163 -0.63 13.93 7.57
CA HIS A 163 0.36 14.52 6.69
C HIS A 163 1.04 13.39 5.92
N ALA A 164 0.61 13.18 4.67
CA ALA A 164 1.10 12.11 3.83
C ALA A 164 1.97 12.67 2.69
N TRP A 165 3.03 11.93 2.35
CA TRP A 165 3.96 12.24 1.29
C TRP A 165 3.86 11.18 0.21
N PHE A 166 3.44 11.59 -0.98
CA PHE A 166 3.15 10.71 -2.11
C PHE A 166 4.18 10.85 -3.22
N THR A 167 4.57 9.73 -3.83
CA THR A 167 5.43 9.73 -5.01
C THR A 167 4.82 8.92 -6.15
N LYS A 168 4.89 9.48 -7.37
CA LYS A 168 4.54 8.76 -8.61
C LYS A 168 5.68 7.87 -9.11
N GLN A 169 6.88 7.99 -8.54
CA GLN A 169 8.03 7.18 -8.93
C GLN A 169 7.91 5.71 -8.49
N ILE A 170 7.07 5.45 -7.48
CA ILE A 170 6.67 4.11 -7.06
C ILE A 170 5.20 3.99 -7.46
N ASN A 171 4.94 3.47 -8.66
CA ASN A 171 3.60 3.31 -9.21
C ASN A 171 3.11 1.87 -9.01
N ILE A 172 2.44 1.62 -7.88
CA ILE A 172 1.90 0.31 -7.54
C ILE A 172 0.45 0.24 -7.96
N ASN A 173 0.08 -0.82 -8.69
CA ASN A 173 -1.31 -1.12 -8.95
C ASN A 173 -1.98 -1.66 -7.68
N LEU A 174 -2.62 -0.78 -6.91
CA LEU A 174 -3.39 -1.15 -5.72
C LEU A 174 -4.84 -1.55 -6.04
N GLY A 175 -5.22 -1.72 -7.31
CA GLY A 175 -6.63 -1.76 -7.74
C GLY A 175 -7.55 -2.68 -6.92
N MET A 176 -7.12 -3.91 -6.63
CA MET A 176 -7.89 -4.78 -5.74
C MET A 176 -7.91 -4.24 -4.30
N LEU A 177 -6.76 -3.81 -3.77
CA LEU A 177 -6.64 -3.29 -2.39
C LEU A 177 -7.53 -2.07 -2.09
N THR A 178 -8.11 -1.39 -3.08
CA THR A 178 -9.02 -0.25 -2.84
C THR A 178 -10.44 -0.67 -2.43
N GLU A 179 -10.75 -1.96 -2.38
CA GLU A 179 -12.10 -2.47 -2.12
C GLU A 179 -12.41 -2.72 -0.64
N SER A 180 -13.71 -2.85 -0.31
CA SER A 180 -14.20 -2.98 1.08
C SER A 180 -13.73 -4.22 1.83
N TRP A 181 -13.27 -5.27 1.13
CA TRP A 181 -12.70 -6.46 1.77
C TRP A 181 -11.27 -6.23 2.27
N MET A 182 -10.63 -5.09 1.94
CA MET A 182 -9.28 -4.76 2.40
C MET A 182 -9.17 -4.88 3.92
N SER A 183 -10.21 -4.52 4.67
CA SER A 183 -10.26 -4.64 6.15
C SER A 183 -9.96 -6.04 6.69
N MET A 184 -10.03 -7.09 5.86
CA MET A 184 -9.65 -8.45 6.23
C MET A 184 -8.13 -8.67 6.23
N ILE A 185 -7.36 -7.80 5.56
CA ILE A 185 -5.91 -7.86 5.44
C ILE A 185 -5.29 -6.85 6.43
N PRO A 186 -4.33 -7.26 7.27
CA PRO A 186 -3.72 -6.40 8.29
C PRO A 186 -3.04 -5.11 7.79
N VAL A 187 -2.86 -4.97 6.47
CA VAL A 187 -2.27 -3.79 5.82
C VAL A 187 -3.29 -2.65 5.66
N ALA A 188 -4.59 -2.94 5.71
CA ALA A 188 -5.67 -1.97 5.53
C ALA A 188 -5.55 -0.75 6.44
N ASP A 189 -5.33 -1.00 7.73
CA ASP A 189 -5.21 0.03 8.76
C ASP A 189 -3.95 0.89 8.58
N LEU A 190 -3.00 0.41 7.79
CA LEU A 190 -1.73 1.09 7.51
C LEU A 190 -1.76 1.86 6.19
N MET A 191 -2.79 1.66 5.36
CA MET A 191 -2.99 2.35 4.09
C MET A 191 -4.43 2.91 4.01
N PRO A 192 -4.81 3.90 4.85
CA PRO A 192 -6.18 4.43 4.90
C PRO A 192 -6.59 5.24 3.64
N MET A 193 -5.81 5.17 2.56
CA MET A 193 -5.74 6.20 1.51
C MET A 193 -5.84 5.64 0.09
N THR A 194 -6.39 4.45 -0.07
CA THR A 194 -6.36 3.69 -1.32
C THR A 194 -6.96 4.43 -2.51
N ASN A 195 -7.95 5.29 -2.30
CA ASN A 195 -8.56 6.15 -3.32
C ASN A 195 -7.69 7.32 -3.79
N LEU A 196 -6.62 7.68 -3.06
CA LEU A 196 -5.70 8.76 -3.44
C LEU A 196 -4.47 8.26 -4.19
N VAL A 197 -4.24 6.94 -4.19
CA VAL A 197 -3.06 6.34 -4.81
C VAL A 197 -3.09 6.46 -6.33
N ASP A 198 -4.27 6.36 -6.94
CA ASP A 198 -4.41 6.47 -8.40
C ASP A 198 -3.97 7.85 -8.92
N ASP A 199 -4.31 8.92 -8.18
CA ASP A 199 -4.02 10.30 -8.60
C ASP A 199 -2.64 10.79 -8.14
N LEU A 200 -2.21 10.40 -6.92
CA LEU A 200 -1.05 10.97 -6.23
C LEU A 200 0.16 10.02 -6.21
N GLY A 201 -0.04 8.73 -6.49
CA GLY A 201 0.97 7.68 -6.44
C GLY A 201 1.04 6.99 -5.07
N THR A 202 2.15 6.33 -4.77
CA THR A 202 2.28 5.56 -3.52
C THR A 202 2.68 6.46 -2.34
N PRO A 203 2.04 6.35 -1.16
CA PRO A 203 2.48 7.04 0.05
C PRO A 203 3.81 6.44 0.53
N VAL A 204 4.86 7.26 0.61
CA VAL A 204 6.20 6.85 1.08
C VAL A 204 6.44 7.18 2.55
N ASN A 205 5.71 8.15 3.08
CA ASN A 205 5.73 8.54 4.49
C ASN A 205 4.37 9.14 4.86
N MET A 206 3.90 8.88 6.06
CA MET A 206 2.71 9.48 6.62
C MET A 206 2.90 9.70 8.12
N VAL A 207 2.46 10.87 8.60
CA VAL A 207 2.37 11.18 10.02
C VAL A 207 0.92 11.49 10.33
N THR A 208 0.32 10.75 11.25
CA THR A 208 -1.03 10.99 11.74
C THR A 208 -0.96 11.75 13.04
N TYR A 209 -1.64 12.87 13.09
CA TYR A 209 -1.86 13.66 14.29
C TYR A 209 -3.28 13.40 14.80
N ARG A 210 -3.43 13.28 16.12
CA ARG A 210 -4.72 13.27 16.79
C ARG A 210 -4.70 14.28 17.92
N ASP A 211 -5.67 15.19 17.92
CA ASP A 211 -5.74 16.30 18.88
C ASP A 211 -4.41 17.11 18.93
N GLY A 212 -3.76 17.28 17.78
CA GLY A 212 -2.50 18.01 17.62
C GLY A 212 -1.22 17.24 18.02
N SER A 213 -1.33 16.06 18.62
CA SER A 213 -0.19 15.21 18.98
C SER A 213 0.06 14.12 17.94
N ILE A 214 1.31 13.71 17.74
CA ILE A 214 1.63 12.56 16.86
C ILE A 214 1.01 11.30 17.47
N TYR A 215 0.12 10.67 16.70
CA TYR A 215 -0.54 9.42 17.07
C TYR A 215 0.15 8.22 16.40
N SER A 216 0.48 8.34 15.12
CA SER A 216 1.17 7.28 14.39
C SER A 216 2.04 7.81 13.27
N THR A 217 3.00 6.99 12.87
CA THR A 217 3.81 7.18 11.66
C THR A 217 3.73 5.93 10.79
N MET A 218 3.91 6.12 9.50
CA MET A 218 4.05 5.08 8.51
C MET A 218 5.15 5.48 7.53
N ASP A 219 6.05 4.56 7.23
CA ASP A 219 7.21 4.77 6.37
C ASP A 219 7.39 3.56 5.45
N LEU A 220 7.67 3.81 4.18
CA LEU A 220 8.23 2.81 3.28
C LEU A 220 9.74 2.78 3.41
N ILE A 221 10.27 1.70 3.97
CA ILE A 221 11.71 1.48 4.17
C ILE A 221 12.19 0.29 3.33
N ASP A 222 13.51 0.11 3.25
CA ASP A 222 14.15 -1.02 2.54
C ASP A 222 13.68 -1.19 1.08
N ILE A 223 13.40 -0.07 0.40
CA ILE A 223 12.86 -0.05 -0.96
C ILE A 223 13.92 -0.56 -1.95
N LYS A 224 13.58 -1.59 -2.71
CA LYS A 224 14.37 -2.17 -3.79
C LYS A 224 13.57 -2.16 -5.08
N ASN A 225 14.19 -1.71 -6.16
CA ASN A 225 13.57 -1.61 -7.49
C ASN A 225 13.74 -2.90 -8.31
N SER A 226 13.85 -4.02 -7.61
CA SER A 226 13.91 -5.34 -8.21
C SER A 226 13.29 -6.35 -7.24
N VAL A 227 12.60 -7.31 -7.82
CA VAL A 227 12.02 -8.44 -7.12
C VAL A 227 12.18 -9.65 -8.02
N ASP A 228 12.58 -10.77 -7.45
CA ASP A 228 12.59 -12.02 -8.20
C ASP A 228 11.13 -12.44 -8.43
N GLY A 229 10.76 -12.67 -9.69
CA GLY A 229 9.41 -13.12 -10.06
C GLY A 229 9.01 -14.38 -9.29
N SER A 230 9.97 -15.27 -9.00
CA SER A 230 9.73 -16.50 -8.22
C SER A 230 9.27 -16.21 -6.78
N SER A 231 9.63 -15.06 -6.22
CA SER A 231 9.19 -14.65 -4.87
C SER A 231 7.73 -14.20 -4.83
N LEU A 232 7.14 -13.91 -6.00
CA LEU A 232 5.73 -13.57 -6.22
C LEU A 232 4.91 -14.76 -6.74
N ASP A 233 5.53 -15.93 -6.84
CA ASP A 233 4.89 -17.20 -7.15
C ASP A 233 4.67 -18.01 -5.87
N LEU A 234 3.66 -18.87 -5.92
CA LEU A 234 3.51 -19.91 -4.91
C LEU A 234 4.44 -21.07 -5.26
N PRO A 235 5.12 -21.68 -4.28
CA PRO A 235 5.92 -22.87 -4.53
C PRO A 235 5.09 -23.97 -5.20
N ALA A 236 5.66 -24.71 -6.14
CA ALA A 236 4.96 -25.76 -6.88
C ALA A 236 4.43 -26.90 -5.97
N SER A 237 4.99 -27.05 -4.78
CA SER A 237 4.55 -28.00 -3.75
C SER A 237 3.28 -27.58 -3.01
N VAL A 238 2.83 -26.33 -3.17
CA VAL A 238 1.64 -25.80 -2.48
C VAL A 238 0.39 -26.21 -3.23
N LYS A 239 -0.46 -26.99 -2.57
CA LYS A 239 -1.80 -27.32 -3.04
C LYS A 239 -2.72 -26.12 -2.82
N LEU A 240 -3.34 -25.67 -3.91
CA LEU A 240 -4.42 -24.69 -3.85
C LEU A 240 -5.71 -25.39 -3.45
N VAL A 241 -6.38 -24.86 -2.42
CA VAL A 241 -7.71 -25.29 -1.99
C VAL A 241 -8.67 -24.11 -2.00
N THR A 242 -9.92 -24.39 -2.24
CA THR A 242 -11.01 -23.40 -2.11
C THR A 242 -11.39 -23.21 -0.64
N LEU A 243 -12.12 -22.12 -0.35
CA LEU A 243 -12.69 -21.91 0.99
C LEU A 243 -13.57 -23.08 1.44
N GLN A 244 -14.38 -23.62 0.52
CA GLN A 244 -15.28 -24.74 0.80
C GLN A 244 -14.51 -25.99 1.18
N GLU A 245 -13.45 -26.32 0.44
CA GLU A 245 -12.58 -27.46 0.75
C GLU A 245 -11.87 -27.27 2.09
N MET A 246 -11.39 -26.06 2.38
CA MET A 246 -10.79 -25.75 3.69
C MET A 246 -11.79 -25.98 4.83
N MET A 247 -13.04 -25.51 4.70
CA MET A 247 -14.07 -25.73 5.71
C MET A 247 -14.44 -27.20 5.87
N LEU A 248 -14.59 -27.93 4.76
CA LEU A 248 -14.84 -29.39 4.77
C LEU A 248 -13.70 -30.15 5.45
N ASN A 249 -12.45 -29.79 5.18
CA ASN A 249 -11.28 -30.41 5.79
C ASN A 249 -11.23 -30.12 7.30
N ARG A 250 -11.56 -28.90 7.72
CA ARG A 250 -11.66 -28.57 9.16
C ARG A 250 -12.76 -29.36 9.84
N MET A 251 -13.94 -29.49 9.24
CA MET A 251 -15.06 -30.27 9.82
C MET A 251 -14.77 -31.78 9.90
N LYS A 252 -13.98 -32.33 8.97
CA LYS A 252 -13.59 -33.76 8.99
C LYS A 252 -12.50 -34.08 10.03
N ASN A 253 -11.75 -33.07 10.46
CA ASN A 253 -10.64 -33.21 11.40
C ASN A 253 -11.03 -32.82 12.84
N TYR A 254 -12.32 -32.61 13.10
CA TYR A 254 -12.95 -32.55 14.42
C TYR A 254 -13.74 -33.84 14.67
#